data_AF-A0A2U3LJB6-F1
#
_entry.id   AF-A0A2U3LJB6-F1
#
_cell.length_a   1.000
_cell.length_b   1.000
_cell.length_c   1.000
_cell.angle_alpha   90.00
_cell.angle_beta   90.00
_cell.angle_gamma   90.00
#
_symmetry.space_group_name_H-M   'P 1'
#
loop_
_entity.id
_entity.type
_entity.pdbx_description
1 polymer ?
#
loop_
_entity_poly.entity_id
_entity_poly.type
_entity_poly.pdbx_seq_one_letter_code
_entity_poly.pdbx_strand_id
1 'polypeptide(L)'
;MNQSLRTAWAFAFLAARLTAATLDYSPASPTPAQIDDYLSRKHSPMAGMGNVFSTYGRDYDVDPRLVVAIAGAETTFGQHQCTANNAWNWFHRRTCPASAFTSYQEGAEHVTRFLRRSYLNRGYDTIELIRYKYCASGCDHWIPLVTAFHGEMPVNAPGAPAPTLPPATPASAPADDNRILGIPLYLVFFGGALFVGIWALKALRR
;
A
#
# COMPACT_ATOMS: atom_id res chain seq x y z
N MET A 1 26.18 -66.53 0.62
CA MET A 1 24.87 -65.94 0.97
C MET A 1 25.08 -64.50 1.42
N ASN A 2 24.23 -63.62 0.88
CA ASN A 2 23.87 -62.28 1.34
C ASN A 2 24.81 -61.09 1.08
N GLN A 3 24.56 -60.50 -0.10
CA GLN A 3 24.60 -59.06 -0.31
C GLN A 3 23.75 -58.34 0.75
N SER A 4 24.30 -57.33 1.41
CA SER A 4 23.51 -56.36 2.19
C SER A 4 23.53 -55.03 1.46
N LEU A 5 22.35 -54.67 0.96
CA LEU A 5 22.07 -53.54 0.10
C LEU A 5 22.02 -52.24 0.91
N ARG A 6 22.77 -51.27 0.39
CA ARG A 6 22.56 -49.82 0.42
C ARG A 6 21.15 -49.40 0.84
N THR A 7 21.03 -48.55 1.85
CA THR A 7 19.93 -47.58 1.96
C THR A 7 20.45 -46.32 2.63
N ALA A 8 20.96 -45.39 1.82
CA ALA A 8 21.15 -44.01 2.23
C ALA A 8 19.78 -43.35 2.19
N TRP A 9 19.24 -43.01 3.36
CA TRP A 9 18.01 -42.23 3.48
C TRP A 9 18.31 -40.79 3.12
N ALA A 10 18.05 -40.41 1.87
CA ALA A 10 18.05 -39.01 1.45
C ALA A 10 16.77 -38.34 1.97
N PHE A 11 16.86 -37.66 3.12
CA PHE A 11 15.82 -36.73 3.55
C PHE A 11 15.93 -35.46 2.70
N ALA A 12 15.15 -35.41 1.61
CA ALA A 12 14.91 -34.17 0.90
C ALA A 12 13.99 -33.29 1.76
N PHE A 13 14.56 -32.34 2.50
CA PHE A 13 13.81 -31.25 3.10
C PHE A 13 13.37 -30.30 1.99
N LEU A 14 12.19 -30.55 1.41
CA LEU A 14 11.51 -29.53 0.61
C LEU A 14 10.92 -28.51 1.59
N ALA A 15 11.74 -27.55 2.01
CA ALA A 15 11.24 -26.35 2.67
C ALA A 15 10.44 -25.56 1.63
N ALA A 16 9.13 -25.76 1.59
CA ALA A 16 8.23 -24.82 0.93
C ALA A 16 8.39 -23.48 1.66
N ARG A 17 9.14 -22.55 1.07
CA ARG A 17 9.10 -21.17 1.50
C ARG A 17 7.67 -20.71 1.25
N LEU A 18 6.90 -20.53 2.32
CA LEU A 18 5.74 -19.64 2.31
C LEU A 18 6.31 -18.27 1.96
N THR A 19 6.33 -17.91 0.68
CA THR A 19 6.56 -16.54 0.28
C THR A 19 5.40 -15.75 0.88
N ALA A 20 5.68 -14.95 1.91
CA ALA A 20 4.76 -13.90 2.30
C ALA A 20 4.37 -13.17 1.01
N ALA A 21 3.07 -12.98 0.79
CA ALA A 21 2.59 -12.32 -0.41
C ALA A 21 3.23 -10.93 -0.45
N THR A 22 4.15 -10.74 -1.39
CA THR A 22 4.85 -9.47 -1.57
C THR A 22 3.85 -8.43 -2.04
N LEU A 23 3.98 -7.20 -1.55
CA LEU A 23 3.15 -6.08 -2.00
C LEU A 23 3.66 -5.43 -3.30
N ASP A 24 4.60 -6.09 -3.97
CA ASP A 24 5.06 -5.75 -5.31
C ASP A 24 4.05 -6.18 -6.38
N TYR A 25 4.09 -5.53 -7.53
CA TYR A 25 3.29 -5.89 -8.67
C TYR A 25 3.65 -7.30 -9.15
N SER A 26 2.62 -8.09 -9.45
CA SER A 26 2.79 -9.43 -10.01
C SER A 26 2.06 -9.56 -11.34
N PRO A 27 2.54 -10.38 -12.30
CA PRO A 27 1.74 -10.81 -13.44
C PRO A 27 0.43 -11.52 -13.04
N ALA A 28 0.36 -12.02 -11.80
CA ALA A 28 -0.85 -12.60 -11.20
C ALA A 28 -1.80 -11.54 -10.62
N SER A 29 -1.48 -10.24 -10.67
CA SER A 29 -2.37 -9.17 -10.21
C SER A 29 -3.72 -9.21 -10.92
N PRO A 30 -4.80 -8.72 -10.28
CA PRO A 30 -6.08 -8.61 -10.94
C PRO A 30 -6.00 -7.79 -12.23
N THR A 31 -6.74 -8.22 -13.24
CA THR A 31 -6.94 -7.46 -14.49
C THR A 31 -7.72 -6.16 -14.21
N PRO A 32 -7.62 -5.15 -15.09
CA PRO A 32 -8.45 -3.95 -15.01
C PRO A 32 -9.94 -4.24 -14.79
N ALA A 33 -10.51 -5.16 -15.58
CA ALA A 33 -11.93 -5.52 -15.48
C ALA A 33 -12.30 -6.13 -14.12
N GLN A 34 -11.42 -6.93 -13.52
CA GLN A 34 -11.65 -7.49 -12.18
C GLN A 34 -11.59 -6.42 -11.08
N ILE A 35 -10.69 -5.43 -11.20
CA ILE A 35 -10.65 -4.29 -10.28
C ILE A 35 -11.93 -3.46 -10.42
N ASP A 36 -12.37 -3.20 -11.64
CA ASP A 36 -13.60 -2.44 -11.92
C ASP A 36 -14.85 -3.12 -11.40
N ASP A 37 -14.98 -4.42 -11.65
CA ASP A 37 -16.07 -5.24 -11.15
C ASP A 37 -16.09 -5.26 -9.61
N TYR A 38 -14.93 -5.36 -8.97
CA TYR A 38 -14.81 -5.25 -7.51
C TYR A 38 -15.26 -3.88 -6.99
N LEU A 39 -14.75 -2.78 -7.56
CA LEU A 39 -15.13 -1.42 -7.17
C LEU A 39 -16.61 -1.13 -7.42
N SER A 40 -17.17 -1.67 -8.51
CA SER A 40 -18.60 -1.56 -8.85
C SER A 40 -19.47 -2.24 -7.79
N ARG A 41 -19.14 -3.48 -7.38
CA ARG A 41 -19.85 -4.18 -6.30
C ARG A 41 -19.76 -3.47 -4.95
N LYS A 42 -18.67 -2.75 -4.71
CA LYS A 42 -18.50 -1.91 -3.53
C LYS A 42 -19.25 -0.58 -3.64
N HIS A 43 -19.90 -0.26 -4.76
CA HIS A 43 -20.53 1.04 -5.04
C HIS A 43 -19.54 2.22 -4.96
N SER A 44 -18.29 1.97 -5.35
CA SER A 44 -17.26 3.00 -5.34
C SER A 44 -17.46 4.03 -6.46
N PRO A 45 -17.27 5.33 -6.19
CA PRO A 45 -17.17 6.35 -7.25
C PRO A 45 -15.94 6.17 -8.16
N MET A 46 -15.02 5.26 -7.82
CA MET A 46 -13.86 4.90 -8.65
C MET A 46 -14.15 3.70 -9.57
N ALA A 47 -15.39 3.21 -9.64
CA ALA A 47 -15.77 2.19 -10.63
C ALA A 47 -15.49 2.71 -12.07
N GLY A 48 -14.85 1.89 -12.90
CA GLY A 48 -14.35 2.26 -14.23
C GLY A 48 -12.88 2.69 -14.26
N MET A 49 -12.20 2.73 -13.11
CA MET A 49 -10.78 3.08 -12.99
C MET A 49 -9.82 1.89 -12.92
N GLY A 50 -10.26 0.67 -13.23
CA GLY A 50 -9.46 -0.54 -13.13
C GLY A 50 -8.19 -0.48 -13.96
N ASN A 51 -8.25 0.15 -15.15
CA ASN A 51 -7.07 0.38 -15.98
C ASN A 51 -6.07 1.34 -15.32
N VAL A 52 -6.57 2.35 -14.60
CA VAL A 52 -5.74 3.33 -13.87
C VAL A 52 -4.97 2.61 -12.76
N PHE A 53 -5.66 1.83 -11.92
CA PHE A 53 -5.02 1.07 -10.84
C PHE A 53 -4.02 0.04 -11.36
N SER A 54 -4.39 -0.73 -12.38
CA SER A 54 -3.48 -1.71 -12.97
C SER A 54 -2.24 -1.06 -13.60
N THR A 55 -2.41 0.08 -14.29
CA THR A 55 -1.31 0.81 -14.93
C THR A 55 -0.34 1.34 -13.89
N TYR A 56 -0.83 2.08 -12.88
CA TYR A 56 0.06 2.63 -11.85
C TYR A 56 0.65 1.56 -10.95
N GLY A 57 -0.09 0.49 -10.67
CA GLY A 57 0.44 -0.68 -9.97
C GLY A 57 1.66 -1.24 -10.71
N ARG A 58 1.54 -1.49 -12.01
CA ARG A 58 2.67 -1.95 -12.83
C ARG A 58 3.80 -0.91 -12.89
N ASP A 59 3.50 0.34 -13.20
CA ASP A 59 4.51 1.38 -13.49
C ASP A 59 5.32 1.77 -12.24
N TYR A 60 4.72 1.68 -11.05
CA TYR A 60 5.40 1.88 -9.77
C TYR A 60 5.73 0.58 -9.05
N ASP A 61 5.56 -0.57 -9.71
CA ASP A 61 5.78 -1.91 -9.18
C ASP A 61 4.94 -2.24 -7.93
N VAL A 62 3.83 -1.57 -7.65
CA VAL A 62 2.98 -1.84 -6.47
C VAL A 62 1.84 -2.80 -6.82
N ASP A 63 1.51 -3.75 -5.96
CA ASP A 63 0.29 -4.54 -6.10
C ASP A 63 -0.95 -3.61 -6.13
N PRO A 64 -1.71 -3.55 -7.25
CA PRO A 64 -2.84 -2.64 -7.38
C PRO A 64 -3.92 -2.89 -6.33
N ARG A 65 -4.00 -4.11 -5.79
CA ARG A 65 -4.92 -4.46 -4.71
C ARG A 65 -4.63 -3.66 -3.44
N LEU A 66 -3.36 -3.38 -3.14
CA LEU A 66 -2.99 -2.63 -1.94
C LEU A 66 -3.59 -1.22 -1.97
N VAL A 67 -3.47 -0.53 -3.11
CA VAL A 67 -3.94 0.84 -3.28
C VAL A 67 -5.47 0.91 -3.16
N VAL A 68 -6.18 -0.05 -3.76
CA VAL A 68 -7.64 -0.16 -3.67
C VAL A 68 -8.09 -0.52 -2.26
N ALA A 69 -7.39 -1.45 -1.59
CA ALA A 69 -7.72 -1.88 -0.24
C ALA A 69 -7.54 -0.76 0.79
N ILE A 70 -6.50 0.08 0.67
CA ILE A 70 -6.32 1.26 1.51
C ILE A 70 -7.49 2.22 1.34
N ALA A 71 -7.94 2.50 0.10
CA ALA A 71 -9.14 3.33 -0.10
C ALA A 71 -10.40 2.73 0.55
N GLY A 72 -10.52 1.39 0.53
CA GLY A 72 -11.56 0.66 1.26
C GLY A 72 -11.55 0.93 2.75
N ALA A 73 -10.37 0.79 3.39
CA ALA A 73 -10.21 0.98 4.82
C ALA A 73 -10.39 2.45 5.25
N GLU A 74 -9.94 3.39 4.43
CA GLU A 74 -9.93 4.82 4.77
C GLU A 74 -11.28 5.51 4.56
N THR A 75 -12.00 5.18 3.48
CA THR A 75 -13.20 5.93 3.08
C THR A 75 -14.30 5.04 2.51
N THR A 76 -14.25 3.73 2.74
CA THR A 76 -15.19 2.77 2.14
C THR A 76 -15.16 2.88 0.61
N PHE A 77 -13.96 2.83 0.05
CA PHE A 77 -13.69 2.94 -1.39
C PHE A 77 -14.14 4.29 -1.99
N GLY A 78 -14.02 5.39 -1.23
CA GLY A 78 -14.40 6.73 -1.66
C GLY A 78 -15.87 7.10 -1.40
N GLN A 79 -16.69 6.21 -0.83
CA GLN A 79 -18.09 6.55 -0.51
C GLN A 79 -18.22 7.53 0.65
N HIS A 80 -17.31 7.43 1.62
CA HIS A 80 -17.31 8.24 2.83
C HIS A 80 -16.02 9.04 2.90
N GLN A 81 -15.86 9.96 1.96
CA GLN A 81 -14.74 10.90 1.96
C GLN A 81 -15.23 12.28 2.40
N CYS A 82 -14.38 12.94 3.17
CA CYS A 82 -14.66 14.26 3.71
C CYS A 82 -14.41 15.37 2.65
N THR A 83 -13.54 15.12 1.67
CA THR A 83 -13.31 15.99 0.50
C THR A 83 -13.24 15.18 -0.78
N ALA A 84 -13.71 15.78 -1.88
CA ALA A 84 -13.73 15.13 -3.19
C ALA A 84 -12.37 14.58 -3.61
N ASN A 85 -12.40 13.45 -4.32
CA ASN A 85 -11.25 12.76 -4.92
C ASN A 85 -10.20 12.21 -3.93
N ASN A 86 -10.46 12.22 -2.62
CA ASN A 86 -9.48 11.80 -1.61
C ASN A 86 -9.89 10.48 -0.93
N ALA A 87 -9.92 9.40 -1.71
CA ALA A 87 -10.33 8.08 -1.22
C ALA A 87 -9.36 7.45 -0.21
N TRP A 88 -8.11 7.92 -0.13
CA TRP A 88 -7.06 7.41 0.77
C TRP A 88 -6.83 8.29 2.00
N ASN A 89 -7.72 9.24 2.25
CA ASN A 89 -7.65 10.16 3.38
C ASN A 89 -6.30 10.91 3.47
N TRP A 90 -5.70 11.19 2.31
CA TRP A 90 -4.39 11.79 2.16
C TRP A 90 -4.33 13.15 2.85
N PHE A 91 -3.44 13.29 3.82
CA PHE A 91 -3.29 14.47 4.69
C PHE A 91 -4.57 14.95 5.39
N HIS A 92 -5.55 14.06 5.60
CA HIS A 92 -6.70 14.39 6.42
C HIS A 92 -6.29 14.70 7.86
N ARG A 93 -7.01 15.65 8.47
CA ARG A 93 -6.87 16.05 9.88
C ARG A 93 -8.27 16.03 10.49
N ARG A 94 -8.41 16.38 11.78
CA ARG A 94 -9.75 16.54 12.38
C ARG A 94 -10.69 17.49 11.62
N THR A 95 -10.13 18.40 10.84
CA THR A 95 -10.84 19.30 9.92
C THR A 95 -10.92 18.66 8.53
N CYS A 96 -11.90 19.06 7.71
CA CYS A 96 -11.98 18.69 6.30
C CYS A 96 -11.28 19.72 5.39
N PRO A 97 -9.93 19.77 5.31
CA PRO A 97 -9.25 20.70 4.41
C PRO A 97 -9.52 20.31 2.97
N ALA A 98 -9.41 21.27 2.05
CA ALA A 98 -9.51 21.00 0.61
C ALA A 98 -8.62 19.82 0.20
N SER A 99 -9.13 19.01 -0.73
CA SER A 99 -8.42 17.84 -1.23
C SER A 99 -7.08 18.23 -1.87
N ALA A 100 -6.08 17.38 -1.67
CA ALA A 100 -4.81 17.48 -2.39
C ALA A 100 -4.91 17.04 -3.85
N PHE A 101 -6.06 16.48 -4.27
CA PHE A 101 -6.25 15.87 -5.58
C PHE A 101 -7.42 16.51 -6.33
N THR A 102 -7.19 16.79 -7.61
CA THR A 102 -8.19 17.30 -8.56
C THR A 102 -9.03 16.17 -9.17
N SER A 103 -8.56 14.92 -9.11
CA SER A 103 -9.26 13.72 -9.57
C SER A 103 -8.83 12.47 -8.81
N TYR A 104 -9.65 11.42 -8.78
CA TYR A 104 -9.22 10.13 -8.22
C TYR A 104 -8.02 9.54 -8.96
N GLN A 105 -7.87 9.80 -10.26
CA GLN A 105 -6.73 9.30 -11.04
C GLN A 105 -5.43 9.92 -10.52
N GLU A 106 -5.41 11.23 -10.29
CA GLU A 106 -4.27 11.92 -9.66
C GLU A 106 -3.97 11.37 -8.27
N GLY A 107 -5.01 11.16 -7.45
CA GLY A 107 -4.85 10.57 -6.12
C GLY A 107 -4.28 9.15 -6.17
N ALA A 108 -4.80 8.30 -7.06
CA ALA A 108 -4.35 6.94 -7.25
C ALA A 108 -2.87 6.90 -7.67
N GLU A 109 -2.48 7.73 -8.63
CA GLU A 109 -1.08 7.85 -9.05
C GLU A 109 -0.18 8.27 -7.88
N HIS A 110 -0.57 9.34 -7.19
CA HIS A 110 0.22 9.92 -6.12
C HIS A 110 0.42 8.94 -4.97
N VAL A 111 -0.65 8.30 -4.51
CA VAL A 111 -0.62 7.34 -3.42
C VAL A 111 0.18 6.10 -3.81
N THR A 112 0.00 5.58 -5.02
CA THR A 112 0.77 4.41 -5.51
C THR A 112 2.26 4.70 -5.55
N ARG A 113 2.65 5.83 -6.14
CA ARG A 113 4.05 6.27 -6.20
C ARG A 113 4.64 6.47 -4.81
N PHE A 114 3.85 7.03 -3.89
CA PHE A 114 4.29 7.21 -2.51
C PHE A 114 4.45 5.89 -1.76
N LEU A 115 3.56 4.92 -1.95
CA LEU A 115 3.70 3.58 -1.36
C LEU A 115 5.02 2.92 -1.78
N ARG A 116 5.33 2.95 -3.07
CA ARG A 116 6.62 2.46 -3.59
C ARG A 116 7.81 3.16 -2.91
N ARG A 117 7.86 4.50 -2.94
CA ARG A 117 9.02 5.27 -2.47
C ARG A 117 9.18 5.26 -0.95
N SER A 118 8.08 5.42 -0.22
CA SER A 118 8.08 5.65 1.21
C SER A 118 7.97 4.36 2.03
N TYR A 119 7.51 3.26 1.44
CA TYR A 119 7.30 2.00 2.15
C TYR A 119 8.07 0.84 1.52
N LEU A 120 7.69 0.41 0.30
CA LEU A 120 8.20 -0.83 -0.27
C LEU A 120 9.72 -0.77 -0.51
N ASN A 121 10.23 0.31 -1.11
CA ASN A 121 11.67 0.51 -1.31
C ASN A 121 12.48 0.65 0.00
N ARG A 122 11.79 0.75 1.14
CA ARG A 122 12.39 0.89 2.48
C ARG A 122 12.18 -0.36 3.33
N GLY A 123 11.71 -1.46 2.73
CA GLY A 123 11.50 -2.74 3.41
C GLY A 123 10.22 -2.82 4.24
N TYR A 124 9.26 -1.90 4.05
CA TYR A 124 7.93 -2.03 4.64
C TYR A 124 7.00 -2.73 3.63
N ASP A 125 7.27 -4.01 3.38
CA ASP A 125 6.73 -4.81 2.28
C ASP A 125 5.54 -5.71 2.67
N THR A 126 5.01 -5.54 3.88
CA THR A 126 3.79 -6.18 4.38
C THR A 126 2.79 -5.14 4.89
N ILE A 127 1.51 -5.49 4.96
CA ILE A 127 0.44 -4.60 5.44
C ILE A 127 0.72 -4.16 6.88
N GLU A 128 1.23 -5.06 7.71
CA GLU A 128 1.62 -4.83 9.10
C GLU A 128 2.76 -3.80 9.20
N LEU A 129 3.80 -3.95 8.38
CA LEU A 129 4.93 -3.03 8.34
C LEU A 129 4.52 -1.66 7.81
N ILE A 130 3.64 -1.61 6.80
CA ILE A 130 3.05 -0.35 6.33
C ILE A 130 2.29 0.32 7.46
N ARG A 131 1.37 -0.39 8.13
CA ARG A 131 0.58 0.16 9.25
C ARG A 131 1.47 0.77 10.32
N TYR A 132 2.55 0.09 10.72
CA TYR A 132 3.46 0.58 11.77
C TYR A 132 3.95 2.01 11.51
N LYS A 133 4.21 2.35 10.24
CA LYS A 133 4.64 3.68 9.82
C LYS A 133 3.47 4.59 9.42
N TYR A 134 2.43 4.03 8.83
CA TYR A 134 1.27 4.76 8.30
C TYR A 134 0.38 5.31 9.44
N CYS A 135 0.22 4.56 10.53
CA CYS A 135 -0.55 4.98 11.68
C CYS A 135 0.07 4.49 13.00
N ALA A 136 0.58 5.43 13.80
CA ALA A 136 1.23 5.14 15.07
C ALA A 136 0.26 4.75 16.21
N SER A 137 -1.01 5.21 16.16
CA SER A 137 -2.00 4.94 17.22
C SER A 137 -3.44 5.14 16.72
N GLY A 138 -4.40 4.36 17.24
CA GLY A 138 -5.83 4.56 16.97
C GLY A 138 -6.34 3.98 15.63
N CYS A 139 -5.57 3.06 15.03
CA CYS A 139 -5.90 2.40 13.76
C CYS A 139 -6.00 0.88 13.91
N ASP A 140 -6.63 0.40 14.99
CA ASP A 140 -6.67 -1.03 15.33
C ASP A 140 -7.42 -1.87 14.28
N HIS A 141 -8.34 -1.25 13.55
CA HIS A 141 -9.08 -1.90 12.47
C HIS A 141 -8.42 -1.80 11.09
N TRP A 142 -7.33 -1.04 10.94
CA TRP A 142 -6.75 -0.78 9.63
C TRP A 142 -6.15 -2.04 8.99
N ILE A 143 -5.32 -2.79 9.74
CA ILE A 143 -4.72 -4.05 9.25
C ILE A 143 -5.82 -5.05 8.83
N PRO A 144 -6.81 -5.38 9.69
CA PRO A 144 -7.81 -6.36 9.29
C PRO A 144 -8.67 -5.90 8.10
N LEU A 145 -8.97 -4.59 7.98
CA LEU A 145 -9.72 -4.07 6.82
C LEU A 145 -8.90 -4.14 5.52
N VAL A 146 -7.67 -3.62 5.52
CA VAL A 146 -6.82 -3.64 4.33
C VAL A 146 -6.52 -5.08 3.91
N THR A 147 -6.25 -5.97 4.87
CA THR A 147 -6.02 -7.40 4.61
C THR A 147 -7.25 -8.06 4.00
N ALA A 148 -8.44 -7.82 4.55
CA ALA A 148 -9.68 -8.36 4.02
C ALA A 148 -9.95 -7.86 2.59
N PHE A 149 -9.91 -6.55 2.35
CA PHE A 149 -10.18 -5.99 1.02
C PHE A 149 -9.13 -6.38 -0.01
N HIS A 150 -7.85 -6.48 0.39
CA HIS A 150 -6.77 -6.99 -0.47
C HIS A 150 -7.02 -8.45 -0.88
N GLY A 151 -7.43 -9.29 0.07
CA GLY A 151 -7.70 -10.71 -0.14
C GLY A 151 -9.03 -11.01 -0.86
N GLU A 152 -10.00 -10.11 -0.81
CA GLU A 152 -11.26 -10.22 -1.57
C GLU A 152 -11.06 -10.03 -3.08
N MET A 153 -10.03 -9.28 -3.50
CA MET A 153 -9.70 -9.11 -4.92
C MET A 153 -8.99 -10.35 -5.47
N PRO A 154 -9.32 -10.78 -6.71
CA PRO A 154 -8.83 -12.02 -7.26
C PRO A 154 -7.32 -11.98 -7.54
N VAL A 155 -6.67 -13.14 -7.38
CA VAL A 155 -5.32 -13.40 -7.88
C VAL A 155 -5.43 -14.32 -9.08
N ASN A 156 -4.85 -13.93 -10.20
CA ASN A 156 -4.86 -14.72 -11.42
C ASN A 156 -3.75 -15.78 -11.37
N ALA A 157 -3.91 -16.87 -12.12
CA ALA A 157 -2.79 -17.76 -12.36
C ALA A 157 -1.64 -16.96 -13.00
N PRO A 158 -0.36 -17.21 -12.65
CA PRO A 158 0.75 -16.62 -13.38
C PRO A 158 0.67 -17.09 -14.84
N GLY A 159 0.11 -16.24 -15.70
CA GLY A 159 0.14 -16.47 -17.14
C GLY A 159 1.58 -16.40 -17.63
N ALA A 160 1.85 -17.06 -18.76
CA ALA A 160 3.14 -17.05 -19.47
C ALA A 160 3.87 -15.70 -19.38
N PRO A 161 5.21 -15.70 -19.31
CA PRO A 161 6.01 -14.53 -18.93
C PRO A 161 5.50 -13.28 -19.65
N ALA A 162 5.22 -12.25 -18.85
CA ALA A 162 4.90 -10.93 -19.39
C ALA A 162 5.89 -10.61 -20.52
N PRO A 163 5.43 -10.10 -21.69
CA PRO A 163 6.35 -9.70 -22.73
C PRO A 163 7.43 -8.85 -22.08
N THR A 164 8.69 -9.19 -22.30
CA THR A 164 9.84 -8.47 -21.73
C THR A 164 9.73 -7.01 -22.13
N LEU A 165 9.13 -6.21 -21.25
CA LEU A 165 9.13 -4.78 -21.39
C LEU A 165 10.59 -4.34 -21.22
N PRO A 166 11.05 -3.35 -21.99
CA PRO A 166 12.37 -2.78 -21.78
C PRO A 166 12.50 -2.41 -20.29
N PRO A 167 13.68 -2.60 -19.69
CA PRO A 167 13.89 -2.21 -18.30
C PRO A 167 13.39 -0.78 -18.15
N ALA A 168 12.48 -0.57 -17.19
CA ALA A 168 12.06 0.76 -16.83
C ALA A 168 13.33 1.58 -16.69
N THR A 169 13.45 2.66 -17.48
CA THR A 169 14.54 3.63 -17.33
C THR A 169 14.66 3.88 -15.84
N PRO A 170 15.83 3.66 -15.20
CA PRO A 170 15.98 3.92 -13.79
C PRO A 170 15.44 5.33 -13.58
N ALA A 171 14.33 5.43 -12.84
CA ALA A 171 13.86 6.72 -12.41
C ALA A 171 15.08 7.34 -11.75
N SER A 172 15.56 8.45 -12.30
CA SER A 172 16.66 9.20 -11.71
C SER A 172 16.36 9.26 -10.22
N ALA A 173 17.36 8.86 -9.42
CA ALA A 173 17.24 8.94 -7.97
C ALA A 173 16.65 10.32 -7.67
N PRO A 174 15.48 10.41 -7.00
CA PRO A 174 15.01 11.72 -6.58
C PRO A 174 16.16 12.29 -5.75
N ALA A 175 16.53 13.54 -6.01
CA ALA A 175 17.43 14.27 -5.13
C ALA A 175 16.99 14.00 -3.69
N ASP A 176 17.96 13.69 -2.83
CA ASP A 176 17.79 13.56 -1.38
C ASP A 176 17.19 14.85 -0.82
N ASP A 177 15.88 15.01 -0.96
CA ASP A 177 15.14 16.04 -0.30
C ASP A 177 14.00 15.35 0.45
N ASN A 178 14.35 14.85 1.63
CA ASN A 178 13.42 14.44 2.68
C ASN A 178 12.64 15.66 3.21
N ARG A 179 12.17 16.54 2.33
CA ARG A 179 11.50 17.79 2.65
C ARG A 179 10.26 17.97 1.80
N ILE A 180 9.20 18.47 2.42
CA ILE A 180 8.02 19.01 1.73
C ILE A 180 8.08 20.52 1.96
N LEU A 181 8.13 21.32 0.89
CA LEU A 181 8.24 22.79 0.98
C LEU A 181 9.45 23.25 1.83
N GLY A 182 10.58 22.55 1.77
CA GLY A 182 11.77 22.87 2.56
C GLY A 182 11.74 22.41 4.03
N ILE A 183 10.68 21.72 4.47
CA ILE A 183 10.53 21.25 5.85
C ILE A 183 10.88 19.75 5.95
N PRO A 184 11.87 19.35 6.79
CA PRO A 184 12.22 17.96 6.99
C PRO A 184 11.01 17.08 7.35
N LEU A 185 10.91 15.93 6.69
CA LEU A 185 9.78 15.00 6.79
C LEU A 185 9.47 14.62 8.26
N TYR A 186 10.50 14.46 9.09
CA TYR A 186 10.32 14.16 10.52
C TYR A 186 9.73 15.32 11.33
N LEU A 187 9.93 16.59 10.96
CA LEU A 187 9.29 17.73 11.64
C LEU A 187 7.82 17.86 11.23
N VAL A 188 7.50 17.50 9.99
CA VAL A 188 6.11 17.37 9.51
C VAL A 188 5.39 16.25 10.27
N PHE A 189 6.09 15.16 10.60
CA PHE A 189 5.50 13.98 11.26
C PHE A 189 5.62 13.92 12.80
N PHE A 190 6.54 14.67 13.44
CA PHE A 190 6.78 14.59 14.90
C PHE A 190 6.65 15.93 15.66
N GLY A 191 6.33 17.05 15.00
CA GLY A 191 6.19 18.36 15.65
C GLY A 191 5.10 18.46 16.73
N GLY A 192 4.22 17.47 16.86
CA GLY A 192 3.19 17.41 17.91
C GLY A 192 3.71 17.03 19.31
N ALA A 193 4.86 16.37 19.42
CA ALA A 193 5.31 15.79 20.68
C ALA A 193 5.92 16.81 21.67
N LEU A 194 6.39 17.97 21.20
CA LEU A 194 7.00 19.00 22.05
C LEU A 194 5.99 19.99 22.66
N PHE A 195 4.82 20.17 22.04
CA PHE A 195 3.80 21.12 22.55
C PHE A 195 2.91 20.55 23.66
N VAL A 196 2.73 19.23 23.72
CA VAL A 196 1.94 18.57 24.79
C VAL A 196 2.69 18.60 26.13
N GLY A 197 4.03 18.51 26.12
CA GLY A 197 4.85 18.56 27.34
C GLY A 197 4.79 19.91 28.08
N ILE A 198 4.71 21.02 27.34
CA ILE A 198 4.66 22.38 27.93
C ILE A 198 3.26 22.68 28.51
N TRP A 199 2.20 22.11 27.94
CA TRP A 199 0.83 22.26 28.46
C TRP A 199 0.57 21.41 29.70
N ALA A 200 1.07 20.17 29.75
CA ALA A 200 0.92 19.27 30.90
C ALA A 200 1.61 19.79 32.18
N LEU A 201 2.79 20.43 32.05
CA LEU A 201 3.50 21.03 33.20
C LEU A 201 2.81 22.26 33.79
N LYS A 202 1.94 22.94 33.04
CA LYS A 202 1.19 24.12 33.51
C LYS A 202 -0.11 23.75 34.23
N ALA A 203 -0.70 22.60 33.92
CA ALA A 203 -1.94 22.12 34.54
C ALA A 203 -1.73 21.49 35.92
N LEU A 204 -0.53 20.96 36.21
CA LEU A 204 -0.18 20.35 37.50
C LEU A 204 0.30 21.36 38.57
N ARG A 205 0.31 22.66 38.27
CA ARG A 205 0.72 23.74 39.19
C ARG A 205 -0.42 24.71 39.53
N ARG A 206 -1.69 24.28 39.40
CA ARG A 206 -2.85 25.02 39.91
C ARG A 206 -3.58 24.18 40.93
#